data_AF-A0A1X0L9M0-F1
#
_entry.id   AF-A0A1X0L9M0-F1
#
_cell.length_a   1.000
_cell.length_b   1.000
_cell.length_c   1.000
_cell.angle_alpha   90.00
_cell.angle_beta   90.00
_cell.angle_gamma   90.00
#
_symmetry.space_group_name_H-M   'P 1'
#
loop_
_entity.id
_entity.type
_entity.pdbx_description
1 polymer ?
#
loop_
_entity_poly.entity_id
_entity_poly.type
_entity_poly.pdbx_seq_one_letter_code
_entity_poly.pdbx_strand_id
1 'polypeptide(L)'
;MSAPRFLGAARSIAGLVATAVTVTAVGCTTTEPFTTDGRSSGVHEDAVVRLDTTQPDKPVGVHFGRHAAIYLLQRDDPQFATRLAVLQRSLDEGTPVRFDYAVAGPRLTLVEPVK
;
A
#
# COMPACT_ATOMS: atom_id res chain seq x y z
N MET A 1 23.53 -44.33 40.22
CA MET A 1 23.49 -42.85 40.10
C MET A 1 22.42 -42.50 39.07
N SER A 2 21.48 -41.64 39.51
CA SER A 2 20.45 -40.80 38.87
C SER A 2 20.17 -40.92 37.36
N ALA A 3 18.99 -40.63 36.81
CA ALA A 3 17.57 -40.50 37.17
C ALA A 3 16.86 -40.15 35.83
N PRO A 4 15.56 -40.41 35.63
CA PRO A 4 14.92 -40.33 34.31
C PRO A 4 13.92 -39.15 34.17
N ARG A 5 13.30 -39.04 32.98
CA ARG A 5 11.99 -38.43 32.68
C ARG A 5 11.95 -36.91 32.43
N PHE A 6 11.66 -36.50 31.18
CA PHE A 6 10.96 -35.25 30.90
C PHE A 6 9.50 -35.56 30.60
N LEU A 7 8.62 -35.15 31.51
CA LEU A 7 7.17 -35.27 31.46
C LEU A 7 6.57 -33.85 31.60
N GLY A 8 5.65 -33.50 30.69
CA GLY A 8 4.61 -32.47 30.89
C GLY A 8 5.07 -31.01 30.76
N ALA A 9 4.21 -30.04 30.43
CA ALA A 9 2.77 -30.06 30.25
C ALA A 9 2.29 -28.73 29.60
N ALA A 10 1.10 -28.82 29.01
CA ALA A 10 0.01 -27.84 29.02
C ALA A 10 0.21 -26.46 28.35
N ARG A 11 -0.34 -26.37 27.14
CA ARG A 11 -1.36 -25.41 26.68
C ARG A 11 -1.65 -24.25 27.65
N SER A 12 -1.38 -23.03 27.19
CA SER A 12 -2.04 -21.83 27.70
C SER A 12 -2.60 -21.03 26.52
N ILE A 13 -3.92 -21.14 26.31
CA ILE A 13 -4.72 -20.21 25.52
C ILE A 13 -5.60 -19.48 26.54
N ALA A 14 -5.05 -18.45 27.16
CA ALA A 14 -5.81 -17.38 27.78
C ALA A 14 -5.85 -16.27 26.71
N GLY A 15 -6.95 -16.01 26.03
CA GLY A 15 -8.15 -15.47 26.67
C GLY A 15 -7.90 -13.97 26.88
N LEU A 16 -8.02 -13.17 25.83
CA LEU A 16 -8.08 -11.71 25.97
C LEU A 16 -9.24 -11.19 25.12
N VAL A 17 -10.36 -11.04 25.80
CA VAL A 17 -11.58 -10.40 25.31
C VAL A 17 -11.67 -9.01 25.94
N ALA A 18 -12.13 -8.07 25.11
CA ALA A 18 -12.82 -6.82 25.43
C ALA A 18 -11.98 -5.54 25.72
N THR A 19 -11.99 -4.66 24.71
CA THR A 19 -12.44 -3.24 24.75
C THR A 19 -12.15 -2.39 25.98
N ALA A 20 -11.48 -1.25 25.79
CA ALA A 20 -12.15 0.06 25.66
C ALA A 20 -11.13 1.20 25.47
N VAL A 21 -11.52 2.15 24.62
CA VAL A 21 -10.89 3.44 24.34
C VAL A 21 -10.89 4.34 25.57
N THR A 22 -9.77 5.03 25.85
CA THR A 22 -9.76 6.43 26.28
C THR A 22 -8.45 7.13 25.88
N VAL A 23 -8.60 8.26 25.17
CA VAL A 23 -7.57 9.24 24.82
C VAL A 23 -7.30 10.12 26.05
N THR A 24 -6.05 10.54 26.32
CA THR A 24 -5.62 11.96 26.47
C THR A 24 -4.14 12.07 26.91
N ALA A 25 -3.49 13.10 26.37
CA ALA A 25 -2.07 13.47 26.29
C ALA A 25 -1.29 13.67 27.60
N VAL A 26 0.04 13.49 27.52
CA VAL A 26 1.10 14.54 27.61
C VAL A 26 2.44 13.82 27.83
N GLY A 27 3.38 14.00 26.90
CA GLY A 27 4.73 13.47 27.01
C GLY A 27 5.52 13.74 25.74
N CYS A 28 6.27 14.84 25.76
CA CYS A 28 7.15 15.33 24.72
C CYS A 28 8.22 14.31 24.30
N THR A 29 7.94 13.53 23.26
CA THR A 29 8.97 13.05 22.34
C THR A 29 8.62 13.62 20.98
N THR A 30 9.24 14.75 20.65
CA THR A 30 9.36 15.18 19.25
C THR A 30 10.27 14.17 18.55
N THR A 31 9.73 13.00 18.26
CA THR A 31 10.10 12.30 17.03
C THR A 31 9.53 13.20 15.96
N GLU A 32 10.41 13.91 15.27
CA GLU A 32 10.00 14.73 14.13
C GLU A 32 9.05 13.88 13.28
N PRO A 33 7.85 14.39 12.95
CA PRO A 33 7.08 13.72 11.93
C PRO A 33 8.04 13.60 10.76
N PHE A 34 8.21 12.39 10.24
CA PHE A 34 8.76 12.21 8.92
C PHE A 34 7.79 12.96 8.01
N THR A 35 8.01 14.27 7.86
CA THR A 35 7.68 15.00 6.66
C THR A 35 8.59 14.33 5.64
N THR A 36 8.14 13.15 5.19
CA THR A 36 8.46 12.71 3.85
C THR A 36 7.83 13.83 3.05
N ASP A 37 8.63 14.85 2.76
CA ASP A 37 8.46 15.64 1.57
C ASP A 37 8.23 14.59 0.51
N GLY A 38 6.95 14.35 0.22
CA GLY A 38 6.49 13.45 -0.81
C GLY A 38 6.91 14.11 -2.09
N ARG A 39 8.22 14.04 -2.37
CA ARG A 39 8.85 14.60 -3.52
C ARG A 39 8.22 13.84 -4.67
N SER A 40 7.19 14.46 -5.20
CA SER A 40 6.51 14.09 -6.42
C SER A 40 7.58 13.96 -7.49
N SER A 41 7.42 12.92 -8.29
CA SER A 41 8.31 12.69 -9.43
C SER A 41 8.02 13.62 -10.62
N GLY A 42 6.95 14.41 -10.53
CA GLY A 42 6.36 15.14 -11.65
C GLY A 42 5.24 14.34 -12.32
N VAL A 43 4.40 15.04 -13.09
CA VAL A 43 3.31 14.40 -13.83
C VAL A 43 3.83 13.78 -15.12
N HIS A 44 3.59 12.49 -15.27
CA HIS A 44 3.89 11.68 -16.45
C HIS A 44 2.59 11.35 -17.20
N GLU A 45 2.73 10.93 -18.45
CA GLU A 45 1.62 10.45 -19.26
C GLU A 45 2.03 9.16 -19.96
N ASP A 46 1.24 8.10 -19.86
CA ASP A 46 1.52 6.84 -20.55
C ASP A 46 0.32 5.90 -20.57
N ALA A 47 0.34 4.88 -21.44
CA ALA A 47 -0.68 3.84 -21.45
C ALA A 47 -0.33 2.71 -20.48
N VAL A 48 -1.34 2.18 -19.79
CA VAL A 48 -1.21 0.99 -18.94
C VAL A 48 -1.10 -0.24 -19.82
N VAL A 49 -0.08 -1.06 -19.57
CA VAL A 49 0.13 -2.32 -20.32
C VAL A 49 -0.12 -3.57 -19.47
N ARG A 50 -0.15 -3.42 -18.13
CA ARG A 50 -0.43 -4.53 -17.21
C ARG A 50 -0.88 -4.03 -15.85
N LEU A 51 -1.83 -4.76 -15.26
CA LEU A 51 -2.28 -4.60 -13.87
C LEU A 51 -2.13 -5.92 -13.11
N ASP A 52 -1.42 -5.88 -11.99
CA ASP A 52 -1.23 -7.02 -11.08
C ASP A 52 -2.20 -6.92 -9.91
N THR A 53 -3.33 -7.61 -10.04
CA THR A 53 -4.42 -7.65 -9.04
C THR A 53 -4.52 -8.99 -8.31
N THR A 54 -3.56 -9.89 -8.56
CA THR A 54 -3.57 -11.30 -8.10
C THR A 54 -3.58 -11.46 -6.59
N GLN A 55 -3.14 -10.45 -5.84
CA GLN A 55 -3.16 -10.43 -4.38
C GLN A 55 -4.17 -9.37 -3.89
N PRO A 56 -5.28 -9.79 -3.25
CA PRO A 56 -6.34 -8.88 -2.80
C PRO A 56 -5.92 -7.98 -1.64
N ASP A 57 -4.93 -8.39 -0.84
CA ASP A 57 -4.45 -7.67 0.35
C ASP A 57 -3.16 -6.87 0.10
N LYS A 58 -2.67 -6.86 -1.15
CA LYS A 58 -1.47 -6.12 -1.56
C LYS A 58 -1.80 -4.97 -2.49
N PRO A 59 -0.97 -3.91 -2.55
CA PRO A 59 -1.12 -2.86 -3.55
C PRO A 59 -1.17 -3.45 -4.96
N VAL A 60 -1.98 -2.84 -5.83
CA VAL A 60 -2.06 -3.25 -7.22
C VAL A 60 -0.78 -2.78 -7.93
N GLY A 61 -0.07 -3.70 -8.57
CA GLY A 61 1.07 -3.37 -9.42
C GLY A 61 0.59 -2.82 -10.75
N VAL A 62 1.18 -1.70 -11.19
CA VAL A 62 0.81 -1.00 -12.42
C VAL A 62 2.06 -0.86 -13.27
N HIS A 63 1.98 -1.33 -14.52
CA HIS A 63 3.05 -1.18 -15.50
C HIS A 63 2.56 -0.25 -16.61
N PHE A 64 3.40 0.74 -16.94
CA PHE A 64 3.17 1.61 -18.08
C PHE A 64 4.11 1.26 -19.22
N GLY A 65 3.69 1.46 -20.46
CA GLY A 65 4.41 0.94 -21.64
C GLY A 65 5.84 1.49 -21.81
N ARG A 66 6.05 2.77 -21.57
CA ARG A 66 7.36 3.45 -21.73
C ARG A 66 8.17 3.50 -20.43
N HIS A 67 7.55 3.18 -19.29
CA HIS A 67 8.20 3.24 -17.99
C HIS A 67 8.57 1.85 -17.49
N ALA A 68 9.85 1.63 -17.21
CA ALA A 68 10.37 0.31 -16.80
C ALA A 68 10.08 -0.06 -15.32
N ALA A 69 9.48 0.85 -14.55
CA ALA A 69 9.19 0.63 -13.13
C ALA A 69 7.81 0.01 -12.90
N ILE A 70 7.66 -0.68 -11.77
CA ILE A 70 6.36 -1.12 -11.26
C ILE A 70 5.87 -0.07 -10.29
N TYR A 71 4.73 0.54 -10.60
CA TYR A 71 4.08 1.53 -9.74
C TYR A 71 3.02 0.84 -8.88
N LEU A 72 2.78 1.37 -7.68
CA LEU A 72 1.92 0.76 -6.69
C LEU A 72 0.68 1.61 -6.45
N LEU A 73 -0.49 1.06 -6.76
CA LEU A 73 -1.76 1.64 -6.33
C LEU A 73 -2.17 1.03 -4.98
N GLN A 74 -2.11 1.84 -3.93
CA GLN A 74 -2.47 1.44 -2.57
C GLN A 74 -3.98 1.17 -2.46
N ARG A 75 -4.35 0.05 -1.84
CA ARG A 75 -5.76 -0.37 -1.71
C ARG A 75 -6.52 0.39 -0.62
N ASP A 76 -5.79 0.87 0.37
CA ASP A 76 -6.24 1.73 1.46
C ASP A 76 -6.37 3.21 1.03
N ASP A 77 -6.01 3.55 -0.21
CA ASP A 77 -6.18 4.90 -0.74
C ASP A 77 -7.67 5.24 -0.93
N PRO A 78 -8.17 6.40 -0.46
CA PRO A 78 -9.57 6.79 -0.63
C PRO A 78 -10.02 6.87 -2.09
N GLN A 79 -9.09 7.08 -3.03
CA GLN A 79 -9.36 7.14 -4.47
C GLN A 79 -9.07 5.81 -5.17
N PHE A 80 -8.81 4.72 -4.44
CA PHE A 80 -8.42 3.43 -5.00
C PHE A 80 -9.35 2.97 -6.13
N ALA A 81 -10.66 2.89 -5.86
CA ALA A 81 -11.63 2.40 -6.84
C ALA A 81 -11.67 3.26 -8.11
N THR A 82 -11.70 4.58 -7.94
CA THR A 82 -11.72 5.53 -9.06
C THR A 82 -10.46 5.44 -9.90
N ARG A 83 -9.28 5.43 -9.26
CA ARG A 83 -7.99 5.32 -9.96
C ARG A 83 -7.83 3.98 -10.64
N LEU A 84 -8.25 2.89 -9.99
CA LEU A 84 -8.22 1.55 -10.57
C LEU A 84 -9.09 1.48 -11.84
N ALA A 85 -10.28 2.08 -11.83
CA ALA A 85 -11.15 2.13 -13.01
C ALA A 85 -10.51 2.89 -14.18
N VAL A 86 -9.81 4.00 -13.92
CA VAL A 86 -9.06 4.74 -14.94
C VAL A 86 -7.93 3.90 -15.53
N LEU A 87 -7.18 3.19 -14.69
CA LEU A 87 -6.09 2.32 -15.14
C LEU A 87 -6.60 1.10 -15.93
N GLN A 88 -7.71 0.50 -15.50
CA GLN A 88 -8.36 -0.60 -16.21
C GLN A 88 -8.83 -0.14 -17.59
N ARG A 89 -9.47 1.03 -17.66
CA ARG A 89 -9.88 1.61 -18.94
C ARG A 89 -8.70 1.87 -19.87
N SER A 90 -7.60 2.39 -19.34
CA SER A 90 -6.35 2.58 -20.11
C SER A 90 -5.80 1.26 -20.64
N LEU A 91 -5.82 0.20 -19.82
CA LEU A 91 -5.39 -1.14 -20.21
C LEU A 91 -6.27 -1.71 -21.34
N ASP A 92 -7.58 -1.50 -21.26
CA ASP A 92 -8.54 -2.04 -22.23
C ASP A 92 -8.56 -1.25 -23.55
N GLU A 93 -8.48 0.08 -23.48
CA GLU A 93 -8.59 0.97 -24.65
C GLU A 93 -7.22 1.35 -25.24
N GLY A 94 -6.12 1.09 -24.53
CA GLY A 94 -4.78 1.56 -24.90
C GLY A 94 -4.62 3.08 -24.81
N THR A 95 -5.55 3.78 -24.13
CA THR A 95 -5.53 5.23 -24.00
C THR A 95 -4.53 5.66 -22.93
N PRO A 96 -3.79 6.76 -23.14
CA PRO A 96 -2.85 7.25 -22.14
C PRO A 96 -3.58 7.80 -20.91
N VAL A 97 -2.93 7.70 -19.76
CA VAL A 97 -3.35 8.31 -18.49
C VAL A 97 -2.24 9.20 -17.97
N ARG A 98 -2.63 10.28 -17.30
CA ARG A 98 -1.71 11.13 -16.53
C ARG A 98 -1.52 10.55 -15.15
N PHE A 99 -0.28 10.40 -14.70
CA PHE A 99 0.02 9.85 -13.40
C PHE A 99 1.20 10.56 -12.74
N ASP A 100 1.25 10.50 -11.42
CA ASP A 100 2.40 10.92 -10.61
C ASP A 100 2.57 9.90 -9.48
N TYR A 101 3.77 9.86 -8.92
CA TYR A 101 4.13 8.94 -7.87
C TYR A 101 5.05 9.57 -6.82
N ALA A 102 4.98 9.01 -5.62
CA ALA A 102 5.95 9.27 -4.57
C ALA A 102 7.25 8.52 -4.86
N VAL A 103 8.40 9.21 -4.80
CA VAL A 103 9.72 8.61 -5.00
C VAL A 103 10.06 7.59 -3.89
N ALA A 104 9.55 7.80 -2.68
CA ALA A 104 9.71 6.88 -1.54
C ALA A 104 8.78 5.66 -1.68
N GLY A 105 9.19 4.70 -2.52
CA GLY A 105 8.40 3.53 -2.90
C GLY A 105 7.33 3.95 -3.91
N PRO A 106 7.42 3.56 -5.20
CA PRO A 106 6.78 4.19 -6.38
C PRO A 106 5.24 4.11 -6.35
N ARG A 107 4.64 4.73 -5.34
CA ARG A 107 3.21 4.73 -5.04
C ARG A 107 2.58 5.80 -5.90
N LEU A 108 1.54 5.42 -6.62
CA LEU A 108 0.73 6.36 -7.38
C LEU A 108 0.02 7.35 -6.45
N THR A 109 0.25 8.64 -6.70
CA THR A 109 -0.34 9.78 -5.98
C THR A 109 -1.36 10.52 -6.83
N LEU A 110 -1.25 10.41 -8.16
CA LEU A 110 -2.17 10.95 -9.15
C LEU A 110 -2.43 9.90 -10.22
N VAL A 111 -3.69 9.75 -10.63
CA VAL A 111 -4.08 8.98 -11.83
C VAL A 111 -5.33 9.66 -12.40
N GLU A 112 -5.23 10.15 -13.63
CA GLU A 112 -6.30 10.87 -14.33
C GLU A 112 -6.33 10.48 -15.81
N PRO A 113 -7.50 10.44 -16.45
CA PRO A 113 -7.57 10.25 -17.90
C PRO A 113 -7.00 11.47 -18.64
N VAL A 114 -6.37 11.23 -19.79
CA VAL A 114 -6.04 12.29 -20.75
C VAL A 114 -7.32 12.65 -21.50
N LYS A 115 -7.66 13.94 -21.58
CA LYS A 115 -8.86 14.43 -22.28
C LYS A 115 -8.70 14.34 -23.80
#